data_AF-A0AB36RDM3-F1
#
_entry.id   AF-A0AB36RDM3-F1
#
_cell.length_a   1.000
_cell.length_b   1.000
_cell.length_c   1.000
_cell.angle_alpha   90.00
_cell.angle_beta   90.00
_cell.angle_gamma   90.00
#
_symmetry.space_group_name_H-M   'P 1'
#
loop_
_entity.id
_entity.type
_entity.pdbx_description
1 polymer ?
#
loop_
_entity_poly.entity_id
_entity_poly.type
_entity_poly.pdbx_seq_one_letter_code
_entity_poly.pdbx_strand_id
1 'polypeptide(L)'
;MIAAFDSPLLSGLLGDEKMATLLGVEAELATMLQFEKALADAEGALGIVPAAAASAIGRVLDNFQPEIPALRDATARDGVMVPELVRQIRHAVGEPHSEHVHFGATSQDVIDTAMILRIRACIDLLEERLSALVVAFADLGHRFGDRPLMARTRMQAAIPISVADRVTSWREPLVRHHERLQSMRRSVLVIQFGGAVGTLEKFADKGAAVRAAVAERLSLGDAPQWHSQRDRIAELANWLSLVTGGLGKLGQDIALMAQAGDELQLAGGGSSSAMAHKRNPIDAEMLVTLARYNAVQLSGMHHALVHEQERSGAAWTLEWLILPQMLMAAGASTCVADRLLSNITAIGA
;
A
#
# COMPACT_ATOMS: atom_id res chain seq x y z
N MET A 1 -10.51 16.12 -8.71
CA MET A 1 -9.48 15.19 -9.21
C MET A 1 -8.13 15.85 -8.96
N ILE A 2 -7.35 15.33 -8.01
CA ILE A 2 -6.18 16.02 -7.44
C ILE A 2 -4.87 15.22 -7.67
N ALA A 3 -4.94 13.89 -7.68
CA ALA A 3 -3.79 13.03 -7.96
C ALA A 3 -3.73 12.60 -9.44
N ALA A 4 -2.50 12.54 -9.99
CA ALA A 4 -2.28 12.09 -11.36
C ALA A 4 -2.59 10.60 -11.56
N PHE A 5 -2.49 9.80 -10.49
CA PHE A 5 -2.75 8.36 -10.49
C PHE A 5 -4.17 7.99 -10.92
N ASP A 6 -5.16 8.81 -10.57
CA ASP A 6 -6.59 8.56 -10.85
C ASP A 6 -7.15 9.47 -11.94
N SER A 7 -6.27 10.18 -12.65
CA SER A 7 -6.69 11.08 -13.72
C SER A 7 -7.12 10.28 -14.96
N PRO A 8 -8.28 10.55 -15.60
CA PRO A 8 -8.67 9.91 -16.86
C PRO A 8 -7.65 10.07 -18.00
N LEU A 9 -6.72 11.04 -17.87
CA LEU A 9 -5.67 11.29 -18.84
C LEU A 9 -4.31 10.77 -18.35
N LEU A 10 -3.92 11.14 -17.13
CA LEU A 10 -2.57 10.85 -16.63
C LEU A 10 -2.43 9.41 -16.10
N SER A 11 -3.53 8.76 -15.72
CA SER A 11 -3.52 7.36 -15.25
C SER A 11 -3.08 6.37 -16.31
N GLY A 12 -3.21 6.69 -17.60
CA GLY A 12 -2.64 5.86 -18.67
C GLY A 12 -1.12 5.73 -18.61
N LEU A 13 -0.44 6.69 -17.96
CA LEU A 13 1.00 6.68 -17.74
C LEU A 13 1.38 6.29 -16.30
N LEU A 14 0.65 6.83 -15.33
CA LEU A 14 1.00 6.78 -13.92
C LEU A 14 0.09 5.88 -13.07
N GLY A 15 -1.05 5.43 -13.62
CA GLY A 15 -2.07 4.70 -12.88
C GLY A 15 -1.77 3.22 -12.68
N ASP A 16 -2.55 2.61 -11.79
CA ASP A 16 -2.53 1.18 -11.51
C ASP A 16 -3.92 0.75 -11.03
N GLU A 17 -4.74 0.21 -11.94
CA GLU A 17 -6.15 -0.12 -11.67
C GLU A 17 -6.30 -1.16 -10.54
N LYS A 18 -5.38 -2.13 -10.46
CA LYS A 18 -5.41 -3.15 -9.40
C LYS A 18 -5.16 -2.51 -8.04
N MET A 19 -4.13 -1.66 -7.94
CA MET A 19 -3.83 -0.95 -6.69
C MET A 19 -4.94 0.04 -6.32
N ALA A 20 -5.49 0.78 -7.29
CA ALA A 20 -6.60 1.70 -7.08
C ALA A 20 -7.85 0.98 -6.56
N THR A 21 -8.16 -0.22 -7.09
CA THR A 21 -9.28 -1.04 -6.61
C THR A 21 -9.09 -1.45 -5.15
N LEU A 22 -7.89 -1.85 -4.76
CA LEU A 22 -7.58 -2.25 -3.37
C LEU A 22 -7.64 -1.08 -2.38
N LEU A 23 -7.36 0.13 -2.85
CA LEU A 23 -7.37 1.36 -2.04
C LEU A 23 -8.70 2.12 -2.11
N GLY A 24 -9.58 1.75 -3.03
CA GLY A 24 -10.85 2.43 -3.31
C GLY A 24 -11.85 2.38 -2.15
N VAL A 25 -12.90 3.18 -2.28
CA VAL A 25 -13.94 3.35 -1.25
C VAL A 25 -14.69 2.04 -1.00
N GLU A 26 -14.94 1.26 -2.05
CA GLU A 26 -15.62 -0.03 -1.93
C GLU A 26 -14.79 -1.02 -1.08
N ALA A 27 -13.47 -1.07 -1.30
CA ALA A 27 -12.57 -1.92 -0.51
C ALA A 27 -12.44 -1.42 0.95
N GLU A 28 -12.41 -0.10 1.14
CA GLU A 28 -12.39 0.50 2.47
C GLU A 28 -13.65 0.13 3.26
N LEU A 29 -14.83 0.37 2.70
CA LEU A 29 -16.10 0.01 3.35
C LEU A 29 -16.21 -1.49 3.57
N ALA A 30 -15.86 -2.32 2.59
CA ALA A 30 -15.90 -3.77 2.75
C ALA A 30 -15.02 -4.27 3.91
N THR A 31 -13.83 -3.70 4.08
CA THR A 31 -12.91 -4.08 5.16
C THR A 31 -13.35 -3.52 6.52
N MET A 32 -14.02 -2.37 6.57
CA MET A 32 -14.70 -1.90 7.79
C MET A 32 -15.84 -2.84 8.21
N LEU A 33 -16.66 -3.31 7.27
CA LEU A 33 -17.74 -4.28 7.57
C LEU A 33 -17.18 -5.64 8.01
N GLN A 34 -16.04 -6.07 7.45
CA GLN A 34 -15.33 -7.27 7.92
C GLN A 34 -14.91 -7.15 9.38
N PHE A 35 -14.40 -5.97 9.80
CA PHE A 35 -14.05 -5.72 11.20
C PHE A 35 -15.29 -5.81 12.11
N GLU A 36 -16.39 -5.14 11.77
CA GLU A 36 -17.61 -5.15 12.60
C GLU A 36 -18.19 -6.57 12.75
N LYS A 37 -18.15 -7.36 11.68
CA LYS A 37 -18.57 -8.76 11.72
C LYS A 37 -17.66 -9.60 12.60
N ALA A 38 -16.34 -9.47 12.44
CA ALA A 38 -15.37 -10.21 13.23
C ALA A 38 -15.45 -9.86 14.73
N LEU A 39 -15.73 -8.59 15.05
CA LEU A 39 -15.96 -8.13 16.41
C LEU A 39 -17.20 -8.79 17.02
N ALA A 40 -18.35 -8.69 16.37
CA ALA A 40 -19.59 -9.30 16.85
C ALA A 40 -19.47 -10.82 17.04
N ASP A 41 -18.82 -11.51 16.10
CA ASP A 41 -18.60 -12.97 16.17
C ASP A 41 -17.64 -13.35 17.31
N ALA A 42 -16.62 -12.53 17.60
CA ALA A 42 -15.70 -12.74 18.71
C ALA A 42 -16.39 -12.52 20.06
N GLU A 43 -17.12 -11.43 20.18
CA GLU A 43 -17.87 -11.07 21.38
C GLU A 43 -18.96 -12.11 21.71
N GLY A 44 -19.69 -12.58 20.69
CA GLY A 44 -20.69 -13.63 20.84
C GLY A 44 -20.09 -14.96 21.30
N ALA A 45 -18.94 -15.35 20.74
CA ALA A 45 -18.23 -16.57 21.14
C ALA A 45 -17.68 -16.50 22.58
N LEU A 46 -17.32 -15.32 23.06
CA LEU A 46 -16.79 -15.09 24.41
C LEU A 46 -17.87 -14.72 25.45
N GLY A 47 -19.14 -14.69 25.02
CA GLY A 47 -20.29 -14.33 25.86
C GLY A 47 -20.25 -12.89 26.37
N ILE A 48 -19.65 -11.96 25.61
CA ILE A 48 -19.69 -10.51 25.88
C ILE A 48 -21.05 -9.94 25.45
N VAL A 49 -21.50 -10.31 24.26
CA VAL A 49 -22.83 -9.99 23.74
C VAL A 49 -23.64 -11.28 23.59
N PRO A 50 -24.99 -11.23 23.61
CA PRO A 50 -25.81 -12.41 23.36
C PRO A 50 -25.48 -13.05 22.01
N ALA A 51 -25.34 -14.39 21.95
CA ALA A 51 -25.05 -15.10 20.71
C ALA A 51 -26.08 -14.84 19.59
N ALA A 52 -27.34 -14.59 19.96
CA ALA A 52 -28.40 -14.18 19.04
C ALA A 52 -28.14 -12.80 18.42
N ALA A 53 -27.57 -11.86 19.19
CA ALA A 53 -27.20 -10.55 18.70
C ALA A 53 -26.03 -10.63 17.72
N ALA A 54 -24.96 -11.37 18.07
CA ALA A 54 -23.85 -11.62 17.16
C ALA A 54 -24.32 -12.24 15.83
N SER A 55 -25.19 -13.25 15.90
CA SER A 55 -25.78 -13.89 14.72
C SER A 55 -26.70 -12.97 13.90
N ALA A 56 -27.37 -12.01 14.54
CA ALA A 56 -28.20 -11.03 13.85
C ALA A 56 -27.34 -9.99 13.13
N ILE A 57 -26.30 -9.48 13.80
CA ILE A 57 -25.34 -8.52 13.21
C ILE A 57 -24.64 -9.15 12.01
N GLY A 58 -24.09 -10.36 12.15
CA GLY A 58 -23.40 -11.06 11.06
C GLY A 58 -24.28 -11.23 9.80
N ARG A 59 -25.54 -11.64 9.97
CA ARG A 59 -26.49 -11.81 8.84
C ARG A 59 -26.83 -10.50 8.14
N VAL A 60 -26.93 -9.39 8.88
CA VAL A 60 -27.17 -8.07 8.29
C VAL A 60 -25.95 -7.62 7.49
N LEU A 61 -24.76 -7.77 8.07
CA LEU A 61 -23.51 -7.35 7.44
C LEU A 61 -23.19 -8.11 6.14
N ASP A 62 -23.68 -9.34 5.96
CA ASP A 62 -23.47 -10.13 4.73
C ASP A 62 -23.99 -9.43 3.47
N ASN A 63 -25.01 -8.57 3.58
CA ASN A 63 -25.60 -7.85 2.44
C ASN A 63 -25.73 -6.35 2.67
N PHE A 64 -25.10 -5.82 3.72
CA PHE A 64 -25.22 -4.42 4.08
C PHE A 64 -24.47 -3.51 3.09
N GLN A 65 -25.11 -2.42 2.67
CA GLN A 65 -24.54 -1.43 1.77
C GLN A 65 -24.64 -0.04 2.42
N PRO A 66 -23.51 0.57 2.81
CA PRO A 66 -23.52 1.89 3.43
C PRO A 66 -23.97 3.00 2.47
N GLU A 67 -24.69 3.99 3.00
CA GLU A 67 -25.07 5.19 2.25
C GLU A 67 -23.90 6.19 2.24
N ILE A 68 -23.11 6.16 1.16
CA ILE A 68 -21.89 6.97 1.01
C ILE A 68 -22.13 8.48 1.17
N PRO A 69 -23.20 9.09 0.59
CA PRO A 69 -23.46 10.52 0.81
C PRO A 69 -23.60 10.90 2.29
N ALA A 70 -24.35 10.10 3.07
CA ALA A 70 -24.50 10.33 4.50
C ALA A 70 -23.18 10.15 5.26
N LEU A 71 -22.36 9.16 4.90
CA LEU A 71 -21.03 8.97 5.47
C LEU A 71 -20.10 10.17 5.21
N ARG A 72 -20.16 10.74 4.01
CA ARG A 72 -19.40 11.94 3.65
C ARG A 72 -19.82 13.14 4.50
N ASP A 73 -21.11 13.37 4.64
CA ASP A 73 -21.65 14.47 5.44
C ASP A 73 -21.29 14.32 6.92
N ALA A 74 -21.35 13.08 7.44
CA ALA A 74 -20.91 12.79 8.80
C ALA A 74 -19.40 12.99 8.99
N THR A 75 -18.57 12.57 8.03
CA THR A 75 -17.12 12.81 8.09
C THR A 75 -16.80 14.30 8.17
N ALA A 76 -17.55 15.15 7.45
CA ALA A 76 -17.38 16.59 7.51
C ALA A 76 -17.75 17.21 8.88
N ARG A 77 -18.74 16.63 9.59
CA ARG A 77 -19.12 17.10 10.93
C ARG A 77 -18.26 16.53 12.05
N ASP A 78 -18.01 15.23 12.00
CA ASP A 78 -17.53 14.42 13.11
C ASP A 78 -16.03 14.07 12.97
N GLY A 79 -15.41 14.46 11.84
CA GLY A 79 -14.01 14.19 11.50
C GLY A 79 -13.73 12.77 11.00
N VAL A 80 -14.69 11.84 11.16
CA VAL A 80 -14.61 10.42 10.75
C VAL A 80 -15.99 9.90 10.35
N MET A 81 -16.04 8.86 9.51
CA MET A 81 -17.30 8.26 9.03
C MET A 81 -17.92 7.22 9.98
N VAL A 82 -17.13 6.66 10.90
CA VAL A 82 -17.53 5.47 11.68
C VAL A 82 -18.81 5.67 12.50
N PRO A 83 -19.06 6.81 13.20
CA PRO A 83 -20.30 7.00 13.94
C PRO A 83 -21.56 6.86 13.07
N GLU A 84 -21.52 7.38 11.85
CA GLU A 84 -22.62 7.28 10.89
C GLU A 84 -22.71 5.87 10.29
N LEU A 85 -21.58 5.23 9.97
CA LEU A 85 -21.57 3.83 9.55
C LEU A 85 -22.24 2.92 10.59
N VAL A 86 -21.84 3.05 11.85
CA VAL A 86 -22.42 2.30 12.97
C VAL A 86 -23.90 2.63 13.14
N ARG A 87 -24.30 3.90 13.00
CA ARG A 87 -25.73 4.28 13.03
C ARG A 87 -26.54 3.57 11.94
N GLN A 88 -26.03 3.51 10.72
CA GLN A 88 -26.69 2.82 9.62
C GLN A 88 -26.76 1.30 9.86
N ILE A 89 -25.69 0.69 10.37
CA ILE A 89 -25.67 -0.74 10.74
C ILE A 89 -26.69 -1.02 11.85
N ARG A 90 -26.72 -0.22 12.91
CA ARG A 90 -27.69 -0.35 14.01
C ARG A 90 -29.13 -0.27 13.52
N HIS A 91 -29.41 0.67 12.62
CA HIS A 91 -30.73 0.79 12.01
C HIS A 91 -31.13 -0.47 11.22
N ALA A 92 -30.19 -1.04 10.46
CA ALA A 92 -30.42 -2.27 9.69
C ALA A 92 -30.56 -3.52 10.59
N VAL A 93 -29.86 -3.58 11.73
CA VAL A 93 -29.95 -4.68 12.69
C VAL A 93 -31.26 -4.64 13.48
N GLY A 94 -31.68 -3.46 13.94
CA GLY A 94 -32.92 -3.27 14.69
C GLY A 94 -32.92 -3.88 16.09
N GLU A 95 -33.99 -3.63 16.83
CA GLU A 95 -34.18 -4.15 18.20
C GLU A 95 -34.50 -5.65 18.20
N PRO A 96 -34.07 -6.41 19.23
CA PRO A 96 -33.34 -5.96 20.43
C PRO A 96 -31.81 -6.04 20.27
N HIS A 97 -31.27 -6.12 19.06
CA HIS A 97 -29.86 -6.45 18.83
C HIS A 97 -28.98 -5.26 18.46
N SER A 98 -29.58 -4.11 18.14
CA SER A 98 -28.89 -2.92 17.62
C SER A 98 -27.82 -2.38 18.60
N GLU A 99 -28.08 -2.44 19.91
CA GLU A 99 -27.19 -1.88 20.93
C GLU A 99 -25.81 -2.57 21.01
N HIS A 100 -25.71 -3.80 20.50
CA HIS A 100 -24.49 -4.61 20.51
C HIS A 100 -23.56 -4.34 19.33
N VAL A 101 -24.00 -3.56 18.33
CA VAL A 101 -23.13 -3.18 17.20
C VAL A 101 -22.02 -2.26 17.69
N HIS A 102 -20.78 -2.55 17.27
CA HIS A 102 -19.58 -1.77 17.58
C HIS A 102 -19.32 -1.65 19.09
N PHE A 103 -19.70 -2.67 19.87
CA PHE A 103 -19.50 -2.64 21.32
C PHE A 103 -18.00 -2.62 21.66
N GLY A 104 -17.61 -1.73 22.58
CA GLY A 104 -16.24 -1.64 23.09
C GLY A 104 -15.15 -1.17 22.12
N ALA A 105 -15.45 -1.01 20.83
CA ALA A 105 -14.55 -0.45 19.83
C ALA A 105 -14.59 1.09 19.78
N THR A 106 -13.65 1.68 19.04
CA THR A 106 -13.64 3.10 18.68
C THR A 106 -13.49 3.28 17.17
N SER A 107 -13.71 4.49 16.65
CA SER A 107 -13.58 4.80 15.22
C SER A 107 -12.21 4.40 14.64
N GLN A 108 -11.13 4.66 15.38
CA GLN A 108 -9.77 4.32 14.95
C GLN A 108 -9.53 2.81 14.87
N ASP A 109 -10.18 1.99 15.70
CA ASP A 109 -10.03 0.53 15.64
C ASP A 109 -10.51 -0.03 14.30
N VAL A 110 -11.67 0.46 13.85
CA VAL A 110 -12.26 0.08 12.56
C VAL A 110 -11.41 0.63 11.41
N ILE A 111 -11.08 1.93 11.43
CA ILE A 111 -10.36 2.60 10.33
C ILE A 111 -8.97 1.98 10.12
N ASP A 112 -8.17 1.87 11.18
CA ASP A 112 -6.79 1.37 11.05
C ASP A 112 -6.79 -0.14 10.77
N THR A 113 -7.71 -0.93 11.34
CA THR A 113 -7.80 -2.36 10.98
C THR A 113 -8.23 -2.55 9.52
N ALA A 114 -9.20 -1.77 9.04
CA ALA A 114 -9.60 -1.78 7.63
C ALA A 114 -8.45 -1.34 6.70
N MET A 115 -7.67 -0.34 7.11
CA MET A 115 -6.44 0.07 6.42
C MET A 115 -5.43 -1.09 6.34
N ILE A 116 -5.16 -1.78 7.45
CA ILE A 116 -4.23 -2.94 7.47
C ILE A 116 -4.71 -4.08 6.57
N LEU A 117 -6.02 -4.37 6.54
CA LEU A 117 -6.59 -5.39 5.65
C LEU A 117 -6.37 -5.06 4.17
N ARG A 118 -6.52 -3.79 3.78
CA ARG A 118 -6.21 -3.32 2.42
C ARG A 118 -4.71 -3.35 2.15
N ILE A 119 -3.89 -2.88 3.09
CA ILE A 119 -2.43 -2.91 3.01
C ILE A 119 -1.91 -4.33 2.79
N ARG A 120 -2.50 -5.35 3.46
CA ARG A 120 -2.17 -6.76 3.21
C ARG A 120 -2.30 -7.11 1.74
N ALA A 121 -3.44 -6.80 1.13
CA ALA A 121 -3.69 -7.07 -0.29
C ALA A 121 -2.74 -6.29 -1.21
N CYS A 122 -2.43 -5.03 -0.87
CA CYS A 122 -1.45 -4.23 -1.60
C CYS A 122 -0.04 -4.82 -1.52
N ILE A 123 0.36 -5.30 -0.33
CA ILE A 123 1.66 -5.96 -0.14
C ILE A 123 1.72 -7.26 -0.94
N ASP A 124 0.66 -8.08 -0.92
CA ASP A 124 0.59 -9.32 -1.71
C ASP A 124 0.81 -9.04 -3.21
N LEU A 125 0.14 -8.01 -3.74
CA LEU A 125 0.31 -7.58 -5.13
C LEU A 125 1.74 -7.08 -5.43
N LEU A 126 2.33 -6.29 -4.52
CA LEU A 126 3.69 -5.80 -4.69
C LEU A 126 4.73 -6.92 -4.57
N GLU A 127 4.50 -7.92 -3.71
CA GLU A 127 5.35 -9.09 -3.55
C GLU A 127 5.39 -9.94 -4.82
N GLU A 128 4.22 -10.21 -5.42
CA GLU A 128 4.09 -10.90 -6.70
C GLU A 128 4.88 -10.17 -7.79
N ARG A 129 4.67 -8.86 -7.92
CA ARG A 129 5.32 -8.04 -8.96
C ARG A 129 6.82 -7.91 -8.75
N LEU A 130 7.28 -7.74 -7.51
CA LEU A 130 8.72 -7.72 -7.21
C LEU A 130 9.38 -9.04 -7.57
N SER A 131 8.72 -10.17 -7.29
CA SER A 131 9.22 -11.49 -7.66
C SER A 131 9.33 -11.63 -9.19
N ALA A 132 8.31 -11.18 -9.93
CA ALA A 132 8.35 -11.16 -11.39
C ALA A 132 9.49 -10.28 -11.93
N LEU A 133 9.71 -9.10 -11.36
CA LEU A 133 10.81 -8.22 -11.74
C LEU A 133 12.19 -8.86 -11.48
N VAL A 134 12.37 -9.54 -10.35
CA VAL A 134 13.61 -10.26 -10.04
C VAL A 134 13.90 -11.34 -11.10
N VAL A 135 12.87 -12.04 -11.57
CA VAL A 135 12.98 -13.02 -12.67
C VAL A 135 13.31 -12.31 -13.98
N ALA A 136 12.65 -11.19 -14.30
CA ALA A 136 12.91 -10.43 -15.53
C ALA A 136 14.35 -9.89 -15.59
N PHE A 137 14.92 -9.44 -14.47
CA PHE A 137 16.33 -9.08 -14.40
C PHE A 137 17.27 -10.27 -14.61
N ALA A 138 16.91 -11.45 -14.09
CA ALA A 138 17.70 -12.66 -14.31
C ALA A 138 17.69 -13.06 -15.79
N ASP A 139 16.53 -12.99 -16.47
CA ASP A 139 16.43 -13.21 -17.92
C ASP A 139 17.29 -12.22 -18.72
N LEU A 140 17.24 -10.93 -18.36
CA LEU A 140 18.08 -9.91 -19.01
C LEU A 140 19.58 -10.21 -18.84
N GLY A 141 19.98 -10.66 -17.65
CA GLY A 141 21.32 -11.14 -17.37
C GLY A 141 21.69 -12.38 -18.19
N HIS A 142 20.80 -13.34 -18.36
CA HIS A 142 21.04 -14.52 -19.20
C HIS A 142 21.19 -14.19 -20.68
N ARG A 143 20.39 -13.26 -21.20
CA ARG A 143 20.38 -12.90 -22.63
C ARG A 143 21.58 -12.06 -23.05
N PHE A 144 22.04 -11.18 -22.16
CA PHE A 144 23.01 -10.13 -22.52
C PHE A 144 24.20 -10.02 -21.58
N GLY A 145 24.22 -10.79 -20.48
CA GLY A 145 25.15 -10.59 -19.36
C GLY A 145 26.62 -10.52 -19.74
N ASP A 146 27.08 -11.38 -20.65
CA ASP A 146 28.48 -11.45 -21.08
C ASP A 146 28.90 -10.32 -22.04
N ARG A 147 27.94 -9.50 -22.52
CA ARG A 147 28.25 -8.41 -23.43
C ARG A 147 29.02 -7.30 -22.70
N PRO A 148 30.02 -6.69 -23.34
CA PRO A 148 30.70 -5.53 -22.79
C PRO A 148 29.77 -4.31 -22.74
N LEU A 149 29.94 -3.50 -21.72
CA LEU A 149 29.21 -2.25 -21.51
C LEU A 149 30.16 -1.19 -20.96
N MET A 150 30.15 0.01 -21.51
CA MET A 150 30.98 1.11 -21.03
C MET A 150 30.52 1.57 -19.64
N ALA A 151 31.35 1.37 -18.61
CA ALA A 151 31.04 1.89 -17.29
C ALA A 151 31.14 3.42 -17.26
N ARG A 152 30.28 4.04 -16.45
CA ARG A 152 30.29 5.48 -16.21
C ARG A 152 30.48 5.75 -14.72
N THR A 153 31.53 6.47 -14.35
CA THR A 153 31.78 6.89 -12.97
C THR A 153 31.81 8.41 -12.90
N ARG A 154 31.01 9.02 -12.01
CA ARG A 154 30.88 10.48 -11.91
C ARG A 154 30.62 11.15 -13.28
N MET A 155 29.71 10.57 -14.06
CA MET A 155 29.32 11.00 -15.40
C MET A 155 30.41 10.89 -16.50
N GLN A 156 31.57 10.30 -16.22
CA GLN A 156 32.66 10.10 -17.18
C GLN A 156 32.79 8.63 -17.60
N ALA A 157 33.27 8.38 -18.82
CA ALA A 157 33.65 7.04 -19.25
C ALA A 157 34.76 6.48 -18.36
N ALA A 158 34.64 5.21 -18.00
CA ALA A 158 35.61 4.47 -17.20
C ALA A 158 36.11 3.25 -17.99
N ILE A 159 36.43 2.15 -17.31
CA ILE A 159 36.75 0.87 -17.97
C ILE A 159 35.46 0.10 -18.31
N PRO A 160 35.47 -0.76 -19.34
CA PRO A 160 34.33 -1.63 -19.61
C PRO A 160 34.00 -2.55 -18.43
N ILE A 161 32.71 -2.81 -18.26
CA ILE A 161 32.14 -3.84 -17.38
C ILE A 161 31.35 -4.84 -18.25
N SER A 162 30.85 -5.89 -17.65
CA SER A 162 29.82 -6.71 -18.28
C SER A 162 28.43 -6.09 -18.09
N VAL A 163 27.47 -6.42 -18.96
CA VAL A 163 26.06 -6.09 -18.71
C VAL A 163 25.58 -6.70 -17.39
N ALA A 164 26.03 -7.92 -17.07
CA ALA A 164 25.67 -8.61 -15.83
C ALA A 164 26.04 -7.79 -14.57
N ASP A 165 27.19 -7.12 -14.57
CA ASP A 165 27.60 -6.24 -13.46
C ASP A 165 26.59 -5.10 -13.23
N ARG A 166 26.11 -4.50 -14.33
CA ARG A 166 25.09 -3.43 -14.27
C ARG A 166 23.75 -3.97 -13.81
N VAL A 167 23.27 -5.07 -14.40
CA VAL A 167 21.98 -5.69 -14.06
C VAL A 167 21.95 -6.14 -12.60
N THR A 168 23.05 -6.68 -12.09
CA THR A 168 23.20 -7.04 -10.67
C THR A 168 22.98 -5.82 -9.77
N SER A 169 23.48 -4.64 -10.16
CA SER A 169 23.26 -3.40 -9.41
C SER A 169 21.80 -2.94 -9.36
N TRP A 170 20.96 -3.41 -10.29
CA TRP A 170 19.51 -3.15 -10.31
C TRP A 170 18.73 -4.21 -9.52
N ARG A 171 19.10 -5.48 -9.70
CA ARG A 171 18.39 -6.64 -9.14
C ARG A 171 18.61 -6.81 -7.64
N GLU A 172 19.85 -6.75 -7.19
CA GLU A 172 20.21 -7.11 -5.81
C GLU A 172 19.52 -6.26 -4.71
N PRO A 173 19.31 -4.94 -4.89
CA PRO A 173 18.50 -4.17 -3.95
C PRO A 173 17.06 -4.69 -3.83
N LEU A 174 16.42 -5.07 -4.94
CA LEU A 174 15.05 -5.57 -4.93
C LEU A 174 14.94 -6.94 -4.25
N VAL A 175 15.93 -7.81 -4.44
CA VAL A 175 16.03 -9.09 -3.69
C VAL A 175 16.07 -8.82 -2.19
N ARG A 176 16.91 -7.89 -1.73
CA ARG A 176 16.95 -7.49 -0.32
C ARG A 176 15.65 -6.86 0.18
N HIS A 177 14.93 -6.13 -0.68
CA HIS A 177 13.62 -5.57 -0.33
C HIS A 177 12.55 -6.66 -0.18
N HIS A 178 12.60 -7.70 -1.02
CA HIS A 178 11.77 -8.88 -0.88
C HIS A 178 12.08 -9.64 0.43
N GLU A 179 13.35 -9.82 0.79
CA GLU A 179 13.74 -10.43 2.08
C GLU A 179 13.22 -9.64 3.29
N ARG A 180 13.32 -8.30 3.24
CA ARG A 180 12.80 -7.41 4.30
C ARG A 180 11.29 -7.52 4.48
N LEU A 181 10.57 -7.82 3.40
CA LEU A 181 9.11 -7.89 3.40
C LEU A 181 8.58 -8.88 4.44
N GLN A 182 9.22 -10.04 4.59
CA GLN A 182 8.77 -11.07 5.53
C GLN A 182 8.78 -10.59 6.99
N SER A 183 9.79 -9.79 7.38
CA SER A 183 9.83 -9.21 8.71
C SER A 183 8.82 -8.08 8.88
N MET A 184 8.75 -7.19 7.88
CA MET A 184 7.81 -6.08 7.88
C MET A 184 6.36 -6.57 7.95
N ARG A 185 5.99 -7.64 7.24
CA ARG A 185 4.63 -8.22 7.28
C ARG A 185 4.22 -8.58 8.70
N ARG A 186 5.10 -9.20 9.49
CA ARG A 186 4.81 -9.55 10.89
C ARG A 186 4.62 -8.32 11.78
N SER A 187 5.31 -7.24 11.46
CA SER A 187 5.20 -5.96 12.16
C SER A 187 3.93 -5.20 11.77
N VAL A 188 3.64 -5.08 10.48
CA VAL A 188 2.57 -4.23 9.96
C VAL A 188 1.21 -4.91 10.00
N LEU A 189 1.12 -6.22 9.74
CA LEU A 189 -0.15 -6.93 9.57
C LEU A 189 -0.74 -7.38 10.90
N VAL A 190 -1.00 -6.43 11.79
CA VAL A 190 -1.62 -6.65 13.11
C VAL A 190 -2.93 -5.88 13.24
N ILE A 191 -3.82 -6.36 14.10
CA ILE A 191 -5.09 -5.67 14.39
C ILE A 191 -4.85 -4.32 15.09
N GLN A 192 -5.73 -3.34 14.86
CA GLN A 192 -5.88 -2.17 15.73
C GLN A 192 -7.15 -2.34 16.58
N PHE A 193 -6.99 -2.57 17.88
CA PHE A 193 -8.13 -2.70 18.79
C PHE A 193 -7.77 -2.26 20.21
N GLY A 194 -8.25 -1.07 20.59
CA GLY A 194 -7.94 -0.43 21.87
C GLY A 194 -9.13 0.19 22.60
N GLY A 195 -10.29 0.34 21.95
CA GLY A 195 -11.43 1.04 22.54
C GLY A 195 -11.17 2.55 22.65
N ALA A 196 -11.94 3.25 23.48
CA ALA A 196 -12.00 4.71 23.47
C ALA A 196 -10.63 5.39 23.69
N VAL A 197 -9.83 4.88 24.63
CA VAL A 197 -8.55 5.45 25.05
C VAL A 197 -7.40 4.43 25.09
N GLY A 198 -7.56 3.31 24.37
CA GLY A 198 -6.51 2.29 24.27
C GLY A 198 -6.42 1.32 25.45
N THR A 199 -7.44 1.24 26.31
CA THR A 199 -7.47 0.39 27.51
C THR A 199 -8.45 -0.78 27.44
N LEU A 200 -9.31 -0.83 26.41
CA LEU A 200 -10.36 -1.84 26.27
C LEU A 200 -11.26 -1.96 27.53
N GLU A 201 -11.55 -0.82 28.18
CA GLU A 201 -12.19 -0.76 29.49
C GLU A 201 -13.61 -1.38 29.52
N LYS A 202 -14.27 -1.42 28.36
CA LYS A 202 -15.59 -2.05 28.19
C LYS A 202 -15.59 -3.56 28.34
N PHE A 203 -14.43 -4.21 28.29
CA PHE A 203 -14.29 -5.66 28.32
C PHE A 203 -13.76 -6.22 29.65
N ALA A 204 -13.54 -5.38 30.66
CA ALA A 204 -12.94 -5.77 31.94
C ALA A 204 -11.67 -6.64 31.72
N ASP A 205 -11.63 -7.87 32.23
CA ASP A 205 -10.51 -8.81 32.09
C ASP A 205 -10.48 -9.57 30.75
N LYS A 206 -11.53 -9.46 29.93
CA LYS A 206 -11.66 -10.19 28.65
C LYS A 206 -11.10 -9.45 27.43
N GLY A 207 -10.64 -8.21 27.57
CA GLY A 207 -10.18 -7.38 26.43
C GLY A 207 -9.11 -8.05 25.56
N ALA A 208 -8.12 -8.70 26.17
CA ALA A 208 -7.08 -9.43 25.43
C ALA A 208 -7.63 -10.65 24.67
N ALA A 209 -8.59 -11.38 25.26
CA ALA A 209 -9.22 -12.53 24.61
C ALA A 209 -10.07 -12.11 23.41
N VAL A 210 -10.82 -10.99 23.53
CA VAL A 210 -11.58 -10.41 22.41
C VAL A 210 -10.62 -9.98 21.29
N ARG A 211 -9.56 -9.23 21.63
CA ARG A 211 -8.54 -8.78 20.67
C ARG A 211 -7.94 -9.93 19.85
N ALA A 212 -7.50 -11.00 20.53
CA ALA A 212 -6.95 -12.18 19.88
C ALA A 212 -7.99 -12.88 18.97
N ALA A 213 -9.23 -13.01 19.43
CA ALA A 213 -10.31 -13.64 18.67
C ALA A 213 -10.72 -12.84 17.42
N VAL A 214 -10.67 -11.51 17.45
CA VAL A 214 -10.89 -10.65 16.28
C VAL A 214 -9.69 -10.74 15.33
N ALA A 215 -8.46 -10.67 15.84
CA ALA A 215 -7.24 -10.79 15.03
C ALA A 215 -7.22 -12.10 14.24
N GLU A 216 -7.53 -13.22 14.90
CA GLU A 216 -7.63 -14.54 14.28
C GLU A 216 -8.65 -14.58 13.14
N ARG A 217 -9.86 -14.08 13.38
CA ARG A 217 -10.94 -14.03 12.36
C ARG A 217 -10.56 -13.20 11.15
N LEU A 218 -9.80 -12.12 11.36
CA LEU A 218 -9.32 -11.25 10.30
C LEU A 218 -8.01 -11.73 9.65
N SER A 219 -7.42 -12.83 10.15
CA SER A 219 -6.10 -13.31 9.74
C SER A 219 -5.02 -12.22 9.85
N LEU A 220 -5.02 -11.53 10.99
CA LEU A 220 -4.03 -10.53 11.39
C LEU A 220 -3.30 -10.99 12.64
N GLY A 221 -2.09 -10.46 12.86
CA GLY A 221 -1.36 -10.69 14.11
C GLY A 221 -2.06 -10.01 15.29
N ASP A 222 -2.03 -10.69 16.44
CA ASP A 222 -2.52 -10.14 17.70
C ASP A 222 -1.44 -9.23 18.33
N ALA A 223 -1.74 -7.93 18.45
CA ALA A 223 -0.89 -6.96 19.11
C ALA A 223 -1.73 -5.99 19.96
N PRO A 224 -1.22 -5.47 21.08
CA PRO A 224 -1.87 -4.36 21.78
C PRO A 224 -2.09 -3.17 20.84
N GLN A 225 -3.05 -2.32 21.19
CA GLN A 225 -3.40 -1.12 20.42
C GLN A 225 -2.18 -0.24 20.12
N TRP A 226 -2.17 0.37 18.93
CA TRP A 226 -1.10 1.24 18.42
C TRP A 226 -1.68 2.57 17.88
N HIS A 227 -2.69 3.13 18.55
CA HIS A 227 -3.38 4.37 18.18
C HIS A 227 -2.41 5.52 17.89
N SER A 228 -1.39 5.70 18.74
CA SER A 228 -0.33 6.72 18.60
C SER A 228 1.06 6.12 18.31
N GLN A 229 1.17 4.80 18.15
CA GLN A 229 2.44 4.09 17.91
C GLN A 229 2.57 3.74 16.42
N ARG A 230 3.01 4.73 15.62
CA ARG A 230 2.95 4.66 14.14
C ARG A 230 4.25 4.17 13.49
N ASP A 231 5.17 3.59 14.26
CA ASP A 231 6.42 3.03 13.78
C ASP A 231 6.19 1.94 12.71
N ARG A 232 5.13 1.14 12.85
CA ARG A 232 4.71 0.13 11.86
C ARG A 232 4.36 0.77 10.51
N ILE A 233 3.66 1.89 10.53
CA ILE A 233 3.23 2.60 9.32
C ILE A 233 4.43 3.31 8.66
N ALA A 234 5.33 3.88 9.47
CA ALA A 234 6.58 4.46 8.98
C ALA A 234 7.52 3.40 8.39
N GLU A 235 7.59 2.21 8.97
CA GLU A 235 8.36 1.07 8.43
C GLU A 235 7.86 0.68 7.03
N LEU A 236 6.54 0.56 6.85
CA LEU A 236 5.93 0.33 5.54
C LEU A 236 6.28 1.45 4.55
N ALA A 237 6.10 2.71 4.94
CA ALA A 237 6.40 3.85 4.08
C ALA A 237 7.87 3.86 3.63
N ASN A 238 8.80 3.54 4.53
CA ASN A 238 10.21 3.39 4.21
C ASN A 238 10.46 2.25 3.20
N TRP A 239 9.82 1.09 3.39
CA TRP A 239 9.93 -0.02 2.43
C TRP A 239 9.41 0.35 1.04
N LEU A 240 8.26 1.04 0.95
CA LEU A 240 7.72 1.55 -0.32
C LEU A 240 8.70 2.50 -1.01
N SER A 241 9.31 3.41 -0.25
CA SER A 241 10.30 4.36 -0.76
C SER A 241 11.57 3.64 -1.27
N LEU A 242 12.06 2.64 -0.54
CA LEU A 242 13.19 1.80 -0.94
C LEU A 242 12.92 1.08 -2.28
N VAL A 243 11.75 0.47 -2.43
CA VAL A 243 11.33 -0.19 -3.69
C VAL A 243 11.35 0.81 -4.85
N THR A 244 10.66 1.94 -4.71
CA THR A 244 10.64 2.96 -5.77
C THR A 244 12.00 3.55 -6.05
N GLY A 245 12.86 3.74 -5.03
CA GLY A 245 14.22 4.24 -5.18
C GLY A 245 15.11 3.28 -5.98
N GLY A 246 15.02 1.97 -5.72
CA GLY A 246 15.71 0.94 -6.49
C GLY A 246 15.30 0.96 -7.97
N LEU A 247 14.00 1.05 -8.25
CA LEU A 247 13.46 1.15 -9.60
C LEU A 247 13.79 2.50 -10.27
N GLY A 248 13.84 3.59 -9.52
CA GLY A 248 14.27 4.89 -10.01
C GLY A 248 15.73 4.89 -10.48
N LYS A 249 16.61 4.17 -9.80
CA LYS A 249 18.01 3.99 -10.22
C LYS A 249 18.11 3.20 -11.53
N LEU A 250 17.29 2.17 -11.73
CA LEU A 250 17.13 1.51 -13.04
C LEU A 250 16.71 2.53 -14.11
N GLY A 251 15.64 3.29 -13.84
CA GLY A 251 15.14 4.31 -14.77
C GLY A 251 16.21 5.32 -15.17
N GLN A 252 16.94 5.87 -14.20
CA GLN A 252 17.99 6.85 -14.48
C GLN A 252 19.10 6.28 -15.36
N ASP A 253 19.52 5.03 -15.11
CA ASP A 253 20.55 4.38 -15.92
C ASP A 253 20.06 4.16 -17.36
N ILE A 254 18.84 3.65 -17.54
CA ILE A 254 18.28 3.40 -18.87
C ILE A 254 18.07 4.71 -19.65
N ALA A 255 17.64 5.79 -19.00
CA ALA A 255 17.52 7.10 -19.64
C ALA A 255 18.88 7.62 -20.15
N LEU A 256 19.95 7.47 -19.36
CA LEU A 256 21.31 7.87 -19.76
C LEU A 256 21.87 6.97 -20.88
N MET A 257 21.56 5.68 -20.85
CA MET A 257 21.95 4.76 -21.93
C MET A 257 21.21 5.08 -23.23
N ALA A 258 19.92 5.41 -23.16
CA ALA A 258 19.15 5.88 -24.30
C ALA A 258 19.68 7.21 -24.87
N GLN A 259 20.18 8.11 -24.01
CA GLN A 259 20.84 9.34 -24.44
C GLN A 259 22.16 9.08 -25.17
N ALA A 260 22.97 8.12 -24.69
CA ALA A 260 24.22 7.74 -25.36
C ALA A 260 23.96 7.07 -26.72
N GLY A 261 22.95 6.19 -26.78
CA GLY A 261 22.37 5.66 -28.03
C GLY A 261 23.18 4.57 -28.73
N ASP A 262 24.26 4.09 -28.12
CA ASP A 262 25.21 3.12 -28.68
C ASP A 262 25.07 1.70 -28.09
N GLU A 263 24.75 1.59 -26.80
CA GLU A 263 24.76 0.31 -26.06
C GLU A 263 23.36 -0.14 -25.56
N LEU A 264 22.29 0.45 -26.09
CA LEU A 264 20.91 0.12 -25.72
C LEU A 264 19.97 0.19 -26.92
N GLN A 265 19.11 -0.81 -27.07
CA GLN A 265 17.98 -0.79 -28.00
C GLN A 265 16.67 -1.09 -27.26
N LEU A 266 15.67 -0.24 -27.50
CA LEU A 266 14.31 -0.39 -26.98
C LEU A 266 13.33 -0.65 -28.12
N ALA A 267 12.50 -1.70 -28.02
CA ALA A 267 11.43 -2.00 -28.98
C ALA A 267 10.37 -0.91 -29.05
N GLY A 268 10.01 -0.36 -27.88
CA GLY A 268 8.99 0.66 -27.70
C GLY A 268 9.53 2.00 -27.20
N GLY A 269 8.66 3.01 -27.17
CA GLY A 269 8.94 4.36 -26.70
C GLY A 269 7.88 5.34 -27.20
N GLY A 270 7.70 6.47 -26.53
CA GLY A 270 6.73 7.47 -26.98
C GLY A 270 7.11 8.00 -28.37
N SER A 271 6.27 7.75 -29.36
CA SER A 271 6.47 8.23 -30.73
C SER A 271 6.35 9.75 -30.79
N SER A 272 7.29 10.43 -31.44
CA SER A 272 7.16 11.86 -31.73
C SER A 272 6.46 12.07 -33.06
N SER A 273 5.36 12.83 -33.06
CA SER A 273 4.64 13.23 -34.29
C SER A 273 5.51 14.06 -35.24
N ALA A 274 6.55 14.73 -34.72
CA ALA A 274 7.48 15.54 -35.52
C ALA A 274 8.73 14.77 -35.97
N MET A 275 9.07 13.64 -35.33
CA MET A 275 10.32 12.90 -35.58
C MET A 275 10.07 11.38 -35.50
N ALA A 276 9.83 10.75 -36.64
CA ALA A 276 9.46 9.32 -36.72
C ALA A 276 10.50 8.34 -36.15
N HIS A 277 11.77 8.75 -36.06
CA HIS A 277 12.85 7.94 -35.47
C HIS A 277 13.07 8.19 -33.96
N LYS A 278 12.43 9.21 -33.37
CA LYS A 278 12.64 9.59 -31.96
C LYS A 278 11.88 8.65 -31.04
N ARG A 279 12.63 7.88 -30.25
CA ARG A 279 12.11 7.00 -29.19
C ARG A 279 12.42 7.63 -27.83
N ASN A 280 11.39 8.17 -27.16
CA ASN A 280 11.55 8.76 -25.83
C ASN A 280 11.54 7.65 -24.75
N PRO A 281 12.50 7.63 -23.80
CA PRO A 281 12.55 6.66 -22.71
C PRO A 281 11.56 7.04 -21.58
N ILE A 282 10.28 7.20 -21.91
CA ILE A 282 9.25 7.73 -21.00
C ILE A 282 9.16 6.90 -19.71
N ASP A 283 9.14 5.57 -19.83
CA ASP A 283 9.03 4.68 -18.67
C ASP A 283 10.22 4.84 -17.71
N ALA A 284 11.42 5.01 -18.25
CA ALA A 284 12.63 5.25 -17.47
C ALA A 284 12.55 6.58 -16.69
N GLU A 285 12.04 7.65 -17.33
CA GLU A 285 11.81 8.94 -16.67
C GLU A 285 10.71 8.84 -15.59
N MET A 286 9.67 8.05 -15.82
CA MET A 286 8.59 7.83 -14.85
C MET A 286 9.08 7.09 -13.60
N LEU A 287 9.97 6.09 -13.75
CA LEU A 287 10.58 5.44 -12.58
C LEU A 287 11.35 6.42 -11.71
N VAL A 288 12.11 7.35 -12.32
CA VAL A 288 12.82 8.40 -11.58
C VAL A 288 11.83 9.34 -10.88
N THR A 289 10.74 9.68 -11.56
CA THR A 289 9.68 10.55 -11.00
C THR A 289 9.03 9.92 -9.78
N LEU A 290 8.61 8.65 -9.87
CA LEU A 290 7.97 7.91 -8.78
C LEU A 290 8.92 7.68 -7.60
N ALA A 291 10.21 7.43 -7.88
CA ALA A 291 11.24 7.35 -6.85
C ALA A 291 11.37 8.65 -6.05
N ARG A 292 11.43 9.80 -6.75
CA ARG A 292 11.50 11.11 -6.11
C ARG A 292 10.22 11.46 -5.37
N TYR A 293 9.07 11.08 -5.91
CA TYR A 293 7.77 11.26 -5.25
C TYR A 293 7.75 10.58 -3.88
N ASN A 294 8.00 9.27 -3.82
CA ASN A 294 8.00 8.54 -2.55
C ASN A 294 9.10 9.01 -1.59
N ALA A 295 10.25 9.46 -2.09
CA ALA A 295 11.29 10.06 -1.25
C ALA A 295 10.82 11.36 -0.56
N VAL A 296 10.02 12.19 -1.25
CA VAL A 296 9.41 13.40 -0.65
C VAL A 296 8.32 13.02 0.35
N GLN A 297 7.41 12.12 -0.04
CA GLN A 297 6.28 11.70 0.79
C GLN A 297 6.73 11.03 2.10
N LEU A 298 7.84 10.30 2.07
CA LEU A 298 8.39 9.61 3.25
C LEU A 298 8.61 10.57 4.43
N SER A 299 9.06 11.79 4.18
CA SER A 299 9.24 12.79 5.26
C SER A 299 7.92 13.08 5.98
N GLY A 300 6.80 13.16 5.25
CA GLY A 300 5.48 13.38 5.84
C GLY A 300 5.03 12.23 6.73
N MET A 301 5.31 10.99 6.34
CA MET A 301 5.06 9.81 7.18
C MET A 301 5.90 9.81 8.46
N HIS A 302 7.13 10.31 8.41
CA HIS A 302 7.96 10.50 9.62
C HIS A 302 7.46 11.64 10.50
N HIS A 303 6.94 12.74 9.93
CA HIS A 303 6.27 13.77 10.72
C HIS A 303 5.03 13.24 11.43
N ALA A 304 4.30 12.33 10.80
CA ALA A 304 3.16 11.63 11.39
C ALA A 304 3.55 10.62 12.49
N LEU A 305 4.83 10.44 12.87
CA LEU A 305 5.18 9.69 14.07
C LEU A 305 4.84 10.44 15.36
N VAL A 306 4.72 11.76 15.30
CA VAL A 306 4.42 12.61 16.47
C VAL A 306 2.91 12.67 16.66
N HIS A 307 2.34 11.57 17.16
CA HIS A 307 0.97 11.55 17.67
C HIS A 307 0.98 12.00 19.13
N GLU A 308 0.32 13.11 19.46
CA GLU A 308 0.11 13.51 20.84
C GLU A 308 -0.94 12.63 21.55
N GLN A 309 -0.70 12.37 22.84
CA GLN A 309 -1.64 11.69 23.75
C GLN A 309 -2.11 10.32 23.22
N GLU A 310 -3.34 9.92 23.54
CA GLU A 310 -3.91 8.63 23.14
C GLU A 310 -4.43 8.61 21.69
N ARG A 311 -4.66 9.78 21.07
CA ARG A 311 -5.07 9.90 19.65
C ARG A 311 -4.82 11.31 19.11
N SER A 312 -4.06 11.41 18.02
CA SER A 312 -3.80 12.68 17.31
C SER A 312 -4.60 12.77 16.01
N GLY A 313 -5.55 13.71 15.94
CA GLY A 313 -6.26 13.98 14.68
C GLY A 313 -5.34 14.57 13.60
N ALA A 314 -4.37 15.40 13.99
CA ALA A 314 -3.49 16.09 13.06
C ALA A 314 -2.49 15.14 12.38
N ALA A 315 -1.79 14.33 13.18
CA ALA A 315 -0.82 13.38 12.65
C ALA A 315 -1.50 12.22 11.90
N TRP A 316 -2.64 11.73 12.40
CA TRP A 316 -3.39 10.64 11.75
C TRP A 316 -3.96 11.06 10.39
N THR A 317 -4.51 12.26 10.27
CA THR A 317 -5.02 12.77 8.98
C THR A 317 -3.90 12.93 7.95
N LEU A 318 -2.67 13.25 8.39
CA LEU A 318 -1.52 13.33 7.49
C LEU A 318 -1.20 11.97 6.85
N GLU A 319 -1.38 10.87 7.57
CA GLU A 319 -1.23 9.51 7.03
C GLU A 319 -2.26 9.25 5.91
N TRP A 320 -3.51 9.66 6.10
CA TRP A 320 -4.59 9.47 5.11
C TRP A 320 -4.30 10.18 3.79
N LEU A 321 -3.65 11.35 3.86
CA LEU A 321 -3.28 12.13 2.67
C LEU A 321 -2.10 11.52 1.91
N ILE A 322 -1.22 10.79 2.59
CA ILE A 322 0.09 10.40 2.06
C ILE A 322 0.17 8.92 1.72
N LEU A 323 -0.18 8.04 2.67
CA LEU A 323 0.11 6.62 2.57
C LEU A 323 -0.55 5.93 1.35
N PRO A 324 -1.84 6.19 1.02
CA PRO A 324 -2.45 5.59 -0.16
C PRO A 324 -1.72 5.98 -1.45
N GLN A 325 -1.24 7.23 -1.55
CA GLN A 325 -0.51 7.71 -2.71
C GLN A 325 0.89 7.08 -2.80
N MET A 326 1.54 6.80 -1.67
CA MET A 326 2.81 6.06 -1.65
C MET A 326 2.65 4.62 -2.15
N LEU A 327 1.54 3.97 -1.79
CA LEU A 327 1.18 2.62 -2.28
C LEU A 327 0.89 2.65 -3.79
N MET A 328 0.12 3.63 -4.27
CA MET A 328 -0.11 3.85 -5.71
C MET A 328 1.20 4.07 -6.48
N ALA A 329 2.10 4.92 -5.97
CA ALA A 329 3.39 5.17 -6.59
C ALA A 329 4.28 3.92 -6.68
N ALA A 330 4.29 3.09 -5.63
CA ALA A 330 5.01 1.82 -5.64
C ALA A 330 4.39 0.82 -6.64
N GLY A 331 3.07 0.68 -6.64
CA GLY A 331 2.33 -0.16 -7.59
C GLY A 331 2.62 0.24 -9.04
N ALA A 332 2.42 1.52 -9.37
CA ALA A 332 2.72 2.07 -10.68
C ALA A 332 4.19 1.88 -11.07
N SER A 333 5.13 2.08 -10.14
CA SER A 333 6.57 1.91 -10.40
C SER A 333 6.90 0.47 -10.79
N THR A 334 6.28 -0.53 -10.16
CA THR A 334 6.48 -1.93 -10.54
C THR A 334 5.93 -2.24 -11.96
N CYS A 335 4.75 -1.71 -12.32
CA CYS A 335 4.18 -1.86 -13.66
C CYS A 335 5.03 -1.18 -14.74
N VAL A 336 5.52 0.04 -14.46
CA VAL A 336 6.38 0.79 -15.37
C VAL A 336 7.71 0.07 -15.58
N ALA A 337 8.29 -0.50 -14.51
CA ALA A 337 9.54 -1.24 -14.58
C ALA A 337 9.40 -2.52 -15.42
N ASP A 338 8.31 -3.27 -15.24
CA ASP A 338 8.04 -4.49 -16.01
C ASP A 338 7.90 -4.19 -17.51
N ARG A 339 7.14 -3.15 -17.86
CA ARG A 339 7.01 -2.66 -19.23
C ARG A 339 8.36 -2.19 -19.80
N LEU A 340 9.16 -1.47 -19.01
CA LEU A 340 10.48 -1.00 -19.44
C LEU A 340 11.41 -2.17 -19.75
N LEU A 341 11.49 -3.16 -18.85
CA LEU A 341 12.35 -4.35 -19.03
C LEU A 341 11.93 -5.16 -20.25
N SER A 342 10.63 -5.35 -20.44
CA SER A 342 10.06 -6.04 -21.62
C SER A 342 10.39 -5.32 -22.94
N ASN A 343 10.59 -4.00 -22.89
CA ASN A 343 10.97 -3.19 -24.05
C ASN A 343 12.47 -3.25 -24.39
N ILE A 344 13.35 -3.80 -23.53
CA ILE A 344 14.79 -3.90 -23.82
C ILE A 344 15.04 -5.05 -24.81
N THR A 345 15.38 -4.70 -26.05
CA THR A 345 15.70 -5.68 -27.11
C THR A 345 17.18 -5.98 -27.23
N ALA A 346 18.04 -5.06 -26.82
CA ALA A 346 19.49 -5.27 -26.71
C ALA A 346 20.09 -4.31 -25.68
N ILE A 347 21.11 -4.78 -24.97
CA ILE A 347 21.93 -3.98 -24.06
C ILE A 347 23.38 -4.49 -24.14
N GLY A 348 24.36 -3.57 -24.09
CA GLY A 348 25.77 -3.89 -24.33
C GLY A 348 26.12 -4.00 -25.82
N ALA A 349 27.43 -3.90 -26.12
CA ALA A 349 27.98 -3.91 -27.48
C ALA A 349 28.11 -5.32 -28.08
#